data_AF-A0A7C4FC08-F1
#
_entry.id   AF-A0A7C4FC08-F1
#
_cell.length_a   1.000
_cell.length_b   1.000
_cell.length_c   1.000
_cell.angle_alpha   90.00
_cell.angle_beta   90.00
_cell.angle_gamma   90.00
#
_symmetry.space_group_name_H-M   'P 1'
#
loop_
_entity.id
_entity.type
_entity.pdbx_description
1 polymer ?
#
loop_
_entity_poly.entity_id
_entity_poly.type
_entity_poly.pdbx_seq_one_letter_code
_entity_poly.pdbx_strand_id
1 'polypeptide(L)'
;MAEKLCRDAVGYVKKPVRSISGVTVVAVMTKPYPCPHGRCIYCPGGVHWVEATPQSYVPESPVVMRAKPLNYDPFEQVKARLLNYRDMGHNPSKVELIVMG
;
A
#
# COMPACT_ATOMS: atom_id res chain seq x y z
N MET A 1 -14.91 32.87 2.41
CA MET A 1 -15.03 32.91 3.88
C MET A 1 -15.44 31.56 4.48
N ALA A 2 -16.42 30.85 3.90
CA ALA A 2 -16.84 29.52 4.37
C ALA A 2 -15.81 28.38 4.16
N GLU A 3 -15.00 28.44 3.09
CA GLU A 3 -13.95 27.42 2.82
C GLU A 3 -12.81 27.42 3.84
N LYS A 4 -12.59 28.52 4.56
CA LYS A 4 -11.51 28.64 5.53
C LYS A 4 -11.90 28.04 6.88
N LEU A 5 -13.14 28.25 7.31
CA LEU A 5 -13.67 27.66 8.56
C LEU A 5 -13.69 26.12 8.54
N CYS A 6 -13.89 25.50 7.37
CA CYS A 6 -13.89 24.05 7.26
C CYS A 6 -12.49 23.42 7.35
N ARG A 7 -11.41 24.20 7.08
CA ARG A 7 -10.02 23.74 7.22
C ARG A 7 -9.51 23.76 8.66
N ASP A 8 -10.08 24.61 9.50
CA ASP A 8 -9.58 24.86 10.86
C ASP A 8 -10.25 23.95 11.92
N ALA A 9 -11.38 23.29 11.59
CA ALA A 9 -12.12 22.42 12.51
C ALA A 9 -11.68 20.93 12.48
N VAL A 10 -10.89 20.53 11.49
CA VAL A 10 -10.38 19.15 11.34
C VAL A 10 -8.86 19.25 11.27
N GLY A 11 -8.16 18.79 12.30
CA GLY A 11 -6.69 18.82 12.36
C GLY A 11 -6.08 18.36 11.03
N TYR A 12 -5.06 19.07 10.54
CA TYR A 12 -4.53 18.96 9.17
C TYR A 12 -4.35 17.51 8.68
N VAL A 13 -5.35 16.99 7.95
CA VAL A 13 -5.32 15.65 7.34
C VAL A 13 -4.84 15.76 5.89
N LYS A 14 -3.70 15.14 5.58
CA LYS A 14 -3.18 15.09 4.20
C LYS A 14 -3.98 14.09 3.36
N LYS A 15 -4.46 14.49 2.18
CA LYS A 15 -5.23 13.63 1.25
C LYS A 15 -6.49 13.01 1.91
N PRO A 16 -7.45 13.84 2.36
CA PRO A 16 -8.63 13.39 3.13
C PRO A 16 -9.48 12.34 2.41
N VAL A 17 -9.46 12.31 1.07
CA VAL A 17 -10.13 11.31 0.23
C VAL A 17 -9.77 9.85 0.58
N ARG A 18 -8.63 9.61 1.24
CA ARG A 18 -8.19 8.26 1.63
C ARG A 18 -8.94 7.63 2.80
N SER A 19 -9.75 8.41 3.53
CA SER A 19 -10.51 7.92 4.68
C SER A 19 -11.95 8.46 4.71
N ILE A 20 -12.43 9.07 3.61
CA ILE A 20 -13.78 9.66 3.56
C ILE A 20 -14.90 8.62 3.71
N SER A 21 -14.65 7.39 3.27
CA SER A 21 -15.55 6.24 3.47
C SER A 21 -15.58 5.73 4.92
N GLY A 22 -14.69 6.23 5.78
CA GLY A 22 -14.46 5.67 7.12
C GLY A 22 -13.68 4.36 7.14
N VAL A 23 -13.27 3.83 5.99
CA VAL A 23 -12.44 2.62 5.86
C VAL A 23 -11.08 2.98 5.27
N THR A 24 -10.00 2.60 5.95
CA THR A 24 -8.64 2.87 5.51
C THR A 24 -8.08 1.66 4.78
N VAL A 25 -7.68 1.85 3.52
CA VAL A 25 -7.13 0.77 2.68
C VAL A 25 -5.66 0.53 2.98
N VAL A 26 -5.32 -0.68 3.40
CA VAL A 26 -3.95 -1.14 3.66
C VAL A 26 -3.61 -2.23 2.64
N ALA A 27 -2.74 -1.89 1.70
CA ALA A 27 -2.36 -2.80 0.62
C ALA A 27 -0.92 -3.30 0.86
N VAL A 28 -0.78 -4.63 0.97
CA VAL A 28 0.48 -5.34 1.27
C VAL A 28 0.83 -6.32 0.16
N MET A 29 2.11 -6.68 0.08
CA MET A 29 2.60 -7.65 -0.89
C MET A 29 3.17 -8.90 -0.25
N THR A 30 2.91 -10.03 -0.90
CA THR A 30 3.58 -11.29 -0.60
C THR A 30 4.99 -11.29 -1.15
N LYS A 31 5.83 -12.20 -0.64
CA LYS A 31 7.16 -12.45 -1.21
C LYS A 31 7.03 -12.87 -2.68
N PRO A 32 7.97 -12.47 -3.55
CA PRO A 32 8.05 -12.98 -4.91
C PRO A 32 8.05 -14.53 -4.91
N TYR A 33 7.07 -15.13 -5.58
CA TYR A 33 6.93 -16.58 -5.71
C TYR A 33 6.53 -16.95 -7.15
N PRO A 34 7.04 -18.06 -7.72
CA PRO A 34 6.64 -18.50 -9.06
C PRO A 34 5.16 -18.93 -9.10
N CYS A 35 4.45 -18.57 -10.17
CA CYS A 35 3.09 -19.06 -10.40
C CYS A 35 3.06 -20.59 -10.60
N PRO A 36 2.02 -21.29 -10.13
CA PRO A 36 1.93 -22.75 -10.24
C PRO A 36 1.82 -23.25 -11.69
N HIS A 37 1.31 -22.43 -12.60
CA HIS A 37 1.18 -22.74 -14.03
C HIS A 37 2.39 -22.27 -14.87
N GLY A 38 3.45 -21.76 -14.24
CA GLY A 38 4.59 -21.17 -14.92
C GLY A 38 4.39 -19.68 -15.26
N ARG A 39 5.23 -19.14 -16.14
CA ARG A 39 5.26 -17.70 -16.46
C ARG A 39 4.27 -17.36 -17.58
N CYS A 40 3.36 -16.43 -17.32
CA CYS A 40 2.50 -15.86 -18.36
C CYS A 40 3.30 -15.00 -19.34
N ILE A 41 2.99 -15.10 -20.63
CA ILE A 41 3.64 -14.32 -21.70
C ILE A 41 3.51 -12.80 -21.51
N TYR A 42 2.41 -12.34 -20.90
CA TYR A 42 2.15 -10.93 -20.65
C TYR A 42 2.60 -10.45 -19.26
N CYS A 43 3.16 -11.31 -18.41
CA CYS A 43 3.54 -10.91 -17.05
C CYS A 43 4.82 -10.05 -17.07
N PRO A 44 4.74 -8.77 -16.65
CA PRO A 44 5.89 -7.86 -16.64
C PRO A 44 6.82 -8.06 -15.44
N GLY A 45 6.43 -8.88 -14.46
CA GLY A 45 7.14 -9.08 -13.19
C GLY A 45 7.39 -10.54 -12.87
N GLY A 46 7.78 -10.80 -11.63
CA GLY A 46 8.01 -12.15 -11.09
C GLY A 46 9.46 -12.44 -10.70
N VAL A 47 9.66 -13.63 -10.13
CA VAL A 47 10.94 -14.07 -9.54
C VAL A 47 12.12 -14.15 -10.52
N HIS A 48 11.84 -14.20 -11.82
CA HIS A 48 12.87 -14.35 -12.86
C HIS A 48 13.37 -13.01 -13.42
N TRP A 49 12.84 -11.88 -12.95
CA TRP A 49 13.31 -10.57 -13.37
C TRP A 49 14.58 -10.15 -12.61
N VAL A 50 15.37 -9.25 -13.22
CA VAL A 50 16.62 -8.70 -12.65
C VAL A 50 16.38 -8.12 -11.26
N GLU A 51 15.25 -7.46 -11.07
CA GLU A 51 14.71 -7.13 -9.75
C GLU A 51 13.48 -8.00 -9.47
N ALA A 52 13.62 -8.94 -8.54
CA ALA A 52 12.53 -9.83 -8.16
C ALA A 52 11.35 -9.04 -7.55
N THR A 53 10.21 -9.08 -8.24
CA THR A 53 8.94 -8.50 -7.80
C THR A 53 7.88 -9.58 -7.63
N PRO A 54 6.81 -9.30 -6.85
CA PRO A 54 5.60 -10.12 -6.89
C PRO A 54 5.04 -10.19 -8.31
N GLN A 55 4.25 -11.22 -8.60
CA GLN A 55 3.81 -11.48 -9.97
C GLN A 55 2.94 -10.32 -10.46
N SER A 56 3.06 -10.00 -11.75
CA SER A 56 2.33 -8.91 -12.41
C SER A 56 2.74 -7.48 -12.02
N TYR A 57 3.69 -7.28 -11.09
CA TYR A 57 4.12 -5.94 -10.66
C TYR A 57 5.51 -5.57 -11.16
N VAL A 58 5.72 -4.26 -11.36
CA VAL A 58 7.02 -3.65 -11.72
C VAL A 58 7.68 -3.02 -10.48
N PRO A 59 9.03 -2.94 -10.42
CA PRO A 59 9.78 -2.43 -9.26
C PRO A 59 9.36 -1.03 -8.80
N GLU A 60 8.96 -0.17 -9.72
CA GLU A 60 8.57 1.22 -9.50
C GLU A 60 7.15 1.36 -8.93
N SER A 61 6.43 0.25 -8.76
CA SER A 61 5.07 0.28 -8.20
C SER A 61 5.12 0.77 -6.75
N PRO A 62 4.23 1.71 -6.33
CA PRO A 62 4.25 2.27 -4.97
C PRO A 62 4.15 1.23 -3.85
N VAL A 63 3.52 0.08 -4.12
CA VAL A 63 3.40 -0.99 -3.13
C VAL A 63 4.68 -1.82 -3.06
N VAL A 64 5.28 -2.15 -4.20
CA VAL A 64 6.57 -2.86 -4.26
C VAL A 64 7.66 -2.04 -3.59
N MET A 65 7.74 -0.74 -3.89
CA MET A 65 8.70 0.17 -3.24
C MET A 65 8.55 0.24 -1.71
N ARG A 66 7.35 0.00 -1.18
CA ARG A 66 7.12 -0.09 0.28
C ARG A 66 7.44 -1.47 0.85
N ALA A 67 7.17 -2.54 0.11
CA ALA A 67 7.34 -3.91 0.56
C ALA A 67 8.79 -4.40 0.51
N LYS A 68 9.53 -4.02 -0.54
CA LYS A 68 10.94 -4.39 -0.79
C LYS A 68 11.87 -4.08 0.41
N PRO A 69 11.89 -2.86 0.99
CA PRO A 69 12.77 -2.57 2.14
C PRO A 69 12.36 -3.33 3.41
N LEU A 70 11.12 -3.81 3.50
CA LEU A 70 10.60 -4.59 4.63
C LEU A 70 10.73 -6.10 4.41
N ASN A 71 11.47 -6.52 3.36
CA ASN A 71 11.63 -7.92 2.96
C ASN A 71 10.30 -8.68 2.81
N TYR A 72 9.25 -7.95 2.41
CA TYR A 72 7.88 -8.47 2.29
C TYR A 72 7.34 -9.11 3.58
N ASP A 73 7.80 -8.67 4.76
CA ASP A 73 7.25 -9.11 6.03
C ASP A 73 5.80 -8.58 6.21
N PRO A 74 4.81 -9.44 6.50
CA PRO A 74 3.41 -9.00 6.56
C PRO A 74 3.14 -8.06 7.73
N PHE A 75 3.76 -8.29 8.88
CA PHE A 75 3.53 -7.49 10.08
C PHE A 75 4.13 -6.08 9.92
N GLU A 76 5.39 -6.01 9.48
CA GLU A 76 6.08 -4.73 9.28
C GLU A 76 5.44 -3.91 8.15
N GLN A 77 4.96 -4.54 7.08
CA GLN A 77 4.24 -3.83 6.01
C GLN A 77 2.94 -3.17 6.51
N VAL A 78 2.13 -3.91 7.28
CA VAL A 78 0.88 -3.37 7.84
C VAL A 78 1.19 -2.25 8.83
N LYS A 79 2.12 -2.49 9.77
CA LYS A 79 2.53 -1.51 10.78
C LYS A 79 3.05 -0.23 10.13
N ALA A 80 3.97 -0.33 9.17
CA ALA A 80 4.50 0.82 8.45
C ALA A 80 3.40 1.58 7.70
N ARG A 81 2.44 0.88 7.08
CA ARG A 81 1.33 1.52 6.38
C ARG A 81 0.40 2.28 7.32
N LEU A 82 0.09 1.71 8.49
CA LEU A 82 -0.75 2.37 9.50
C LEU A 82 -0.07 3.59 10.12
N LEU A 83 1.23 3.51 10.42
CA LEU A 83 2.02 4.65 10.90
C LEU A 83 2.01 5.79 9.88
N ASN A 84 2.24 5.49 8.59
CA ASN A 84 2.14 6.49 7.53
C ASN A 84 0.77 7.20 7.50
N TYR A 85 -0.33 6.48 7.76
CA TYR A 85 -1.65 7.09 7.86
C TYR A 85 -1.78 8.01 9.07
N ARG A 86 -1.26 7.61 10.23
CA ARG A 86 -1.23 8.45 11.44
C ARG A 86 -0.39 9.70 11.25
N ASP A 87 0.77 9.59 10.61
CA ASP A 87 1.65 10.73 10.29
C ASP A 87 1.00 11.69 9.29
N MET A 88 0.07 11.19 8.46
CA MET A 88 -0.76 11.99 7.57
C MET A 88 -1.99 12.62 8.27
N GLY A 89 -2.19 12.37 9.56
CA GLY A 89 -3.32 12.88 10.35
C GLY A 89 -4.59 12.01 10.29
N HIS A 90 -4.54 10.84 9.68
CA HIS A 90 -5.67 9.91 9.67
C HIS A 90 -5.71 9.07 10.95
N ASN A 91 -6.91 8.76 11.43
CA ASN A 91 -7.14 7.77 12.49
C ASN A 91 -7.71 6.48 11.88
N PRO A 92 -6.88 5.46 11.58
CA PRO A 92 -7.32 4.23 10.93
C PRO A 92 -8.07 3.32 11.92
N SER A 93 -9.35 3.60 12.18
CA SER A 93 -10.20 2.82 13.09
C SER A 93 -10.81 1.58 12.44
N LYS A 94 -11.05 1.61 11.12
CA LYS A 94 -11.53 0.49 10.31
C LYS A 94 -10.60 0.32 9.13
N VAL A 95 -10.14 -0.91 8.89
CA VAL A 95 -9.11 -1.21 7.91
C VAL A 95 -9.59 -2.30 6.96
N GLU A 96 -9.39 -2.05 5.67
CA GLU A 96 -9.51 -3.07 4.62
C GLU A 96 -8.10 -3.49 4.22
N LEU A 97 -7.77 -4.76 4.47
CA LEU A 97 -6.47 -5.33 4.13
C LEU A 97 -6.54 -6.00 2.75
N ILE A 98 -5.73 -5.51 1.83
CA ILE A 98 -5.61 -6.06 0.47
C ILE A 98 -4.25 -6.74 0.35
N VAL A 99 -4.28 -8.05 0.13
CA VAL A 99 -3.09 -8.86 -0.15
C VAL A 99 -2.94 -8.96 -1.66
N MET A 100 -1.77 -8.56 -2.17
CA MET A 100 -1.45 -8.57 -3.59
C MET A 100 -0.16 -9.35 -3.83
N GLY A 101 0.00 -9.91 -5.03
CA GLY A 101 1.23 -10.55 -5.47
C GLY A 101 1.01 -11.83 -6.25
#